data_AF-A0A7S1W553-F1
#
_entry.id   AF-A0A7S1W553-F1
#
_cell.length_a   1.000
_cell.length_b   1.000
_cell.length_c   1.000
_cell.angle_alpha   90.00
_cell.angle_beta   90.00
_cell.angle_gamma   90.00
#
_symmetry.space_group_name_H-M   'P 1'
#
loop_
_entity.id
_entity.type
_entity.pdbx_description
1 polymer ?
#
loop_
_entity_poly.entity_id
_entity_poly.type
_entity_poly.pdbx_seq_one_letter_code
_entity_poly.pdbx_strand_id
1 'polypeptide(L)'
;VATSLRHVGALLSVRLGLKQCNDFGFFQRIDGIETLRFLPGRVKVVELCSRWQQLREATGLQASLHWRRRFAHRDEVLIASDPVHAALTFHQALEQHLQRPILWSEEEQLVRIAAAILCVRFDCATSRMRDKDFLENLLPESALRELTHKKLDSLRDMILEEVKKLRLKVGPTQPSLRRMGETFLLLQESCLFGSYHW
;
A
#
# COMPACT_ATOMS: atom_id res chain seq x y z
N VAL A 1 34.84 -6.68 0.14
CA VAL A 1 33.82 -7.02 -0.88
C VAL A 1 32.73 -5.95 -0.85
N ALA A 2 32.43 -5.29 -1.97
CA ALA A 2 31.37 -4.28 -1.99
C ALA A 2 29.99 -4.95 -1.89
N THR A 3 29.21 -4.55 -0.87
CA THR A 3 27.86 -5.05 -0.60
C THR A 3 26.91 -4.67 -1.73
N SER A 4 26.20 -5.66 -2.30
CA SER A 4 25.16 -5.41 -3.31
C SER A 4 23.78 -5.25 -2.67
N LEU A 5 22.86 -4.60 -3.38
CA LEU A 5 21.47 -4.50 -2.94
C LEU A 5 20.81 -5.87 -2.71
N ARG A 6 21.14 -6.89 -3.51
CA ARG A 6 20.67 -8.27 -3.26
C ARG A 6 21.09 -8.76 -1.87
N HIS A 7 22.33 -8.49 -1.47
CA HIS A 7 22.83 -8.89 -0.16
C HIS A 7 22.14 -8.10 0.97
N VAL A 8 21.95 -6.78 0.79
CA VAL A 8 21.17 -5.97 1.75
C VAL A 8 19.75 -6.50 1.89
N GLY A 9 19.09 -6.84 0.78
CA GLY A 9 17.73 -7.40 0.77
C GLY A 9 17.65 -8.74 1.51
N ALA A 10 18.65 -9.61 1.33
CA ALA A 10 18.72 -10.86 2.08
C ALA A 10 18.85 -10.62 3.60
N LEU A 11 19.72 -9.69 4.02
CA LEU A 11 19.87 -9.32 5.44
C LEU A 11 18.58 -8.72 6.02
N LEU A 12 17.90 -7.84 5.28
CA LEU A 12 16.61 -7.29 5.69
C LEU A 12 15.56 -8.39 5.85
N SER A 13 15.52 -9.33 4.93
CA SER A 13 14.55 -10.43 4.96
C SER A 13 14.75 -11.32 6.18
N VAL A 14 16.00 -11.66 6.51
CA VAL A 14 16.32 -12.38 7.76
C VAL A 14 15.90 -11.57 8.98
N ARG A 15 16.23 -10.27 9.02
CA ARG A 15 15.88 -9.39 10.15
C ARG A 15 14.37 -9.26 10.37
N LEU A 16 13.59 -9.27 9.28
CA LEU A 16 12.13 -9.17 9.32
C LEU A 16 11.46 -10.54 9.48
N GLY A 17 12.20 -11.65 9.37
CA GLY A 17 11.64 -13.00 9.44
C GLY A 17 10.86 -13.41 8.19
N LEU A 18 11.11 -12.80 7.01
CA LEU A 18 10.53 -13.26 5.76
C LEU A 18 11.17 -14.58 5.32
N LYS A 19 10.32 -15.52 4.89
CA LYS A 19 10.77 -16.78 4.27
C LYS A 19 11.00 -16.58 2.77
N GLN A 20 10.15 -15.78 2.11
CA GLN A 20 10.22 -15.50 0.68
C GLN A 20 10.67 -14.06 0.39
N CYS A 21 11.97 -13.85 0.28
CA CYS A 21 12.53 -12.52 -0.03
C CYS A 21 12.53 -12.18 -1.53
N ASN A 22 12.37 -13.20 -2.38
CA ASN A 22 12.57 -13.06 -3.81
C ASN A 22 11.56 -12.14 -4.47
N ASP A 23 10.40 -11.87 -3.87
CA ASP A 23 9.41 -10.95 -4.43
C ASP A 23 9.73 -9.48 -4.16
N PHE A 24 10.65 -9.21 -3.24
CA PHE A 24 11.00 -7.87 -2.81
C PHE A 24 12.23 -7.33 -3.53
N GLY A 25 12.30 -6.02 -3.68
CA GLY A 25 13.37 -5.33 -4.38
C GLY A 25 13.52 -3.91 -3.89
N PHE A 26 14.65 -3.31 -4.25
CA PHE A 26 14.91 -1.92 -3.93
C PHE A 26 14.43 -1.00 -5.03
N PHE A 27 13.83 0.09 -4.61
CA PHE A 27 13.47 1.22 -5.44
C PHE A 27 14.19 2.45 -4.92
N GLN A 28 14.56 3.33 -5.84
CA GLN A 28 15.01 4.67 -5.53
C GLN A 28 13.79 5.59 -5.48
N ARG A 29 13.66 6.33 -4.38
CA ARG A 29 12.84 7.55 -4.30
C ARG A 29 13.76 8.75 -4.40
N ILE A 30 13.31 9.79 -5.09
CA ILE A 30 13.95 11.10 -5.09
C ILE A 30 12.92 12.08 -4.53
N ASP A 31 13.32 12.92 -3.59
CA ASP A 31 12.40 13.89 -2.99
C ASP A 31 11.86 14.84 -4.05
N GLY A 32 10.55 15.10 -4.01
CA GLY A 32 9.84 15.88 -5.04
C GLY A 32 9.52 15.11 -6.33
N ILE A 33 9.93 13.84 -6.45
CA ILE A 33 9.56 12.96 -7.57
C ILE A 33 8.74 11.79 -7.01
N GLU A 34 7.50 11.68 -7.44
CA GLU A 34 6.58 10.64 -6.95
C GLU A 34 6.96 9.24 -7.46
N THR A 35 7.49 9.15 -8.67
CA THR A 35 7.79 7.89 -9.33
C THR A 35 9.01 7.20 -8.72
N LEU A 36 8.82 5.94 -8.35
CA LEU A 36 9.86 5.08 -7.78
C LEU A 36 10.59 4.30 -8.87
N ARG A 37 11.91 4.45 -8.95
CA ARG A 37 12.74 3.74 -9.92
C ARG A 37 13.25 2.42 -9.37
N PHE A 38 12.95 1.30 -10.04
CA PHE A 38 13.49 0.00 -9.65
C PHE A 38 15.02 -0.07 -9.79
N LEU A 39 15.69 -0.63 -8.79
CA LEU A 39 17.14 -0.81 -8.76
C LEU A 39 17.50 -2.31 -8.87
N PRO A 40 18.33 -2.71 -9.87
CA PRO A 40 18.76 -4.10 -9.99
C PRO A 40 19.55 -4.58 -8.76
N GLY A 41 19.31 -5.80 -8.31
CA GLY A 41 19.97 -6.36 -7.12
C GLY A 41 21.50 -6.48 -7.21
N ARG A 42 22.08 -6.40 -8.41
CA ARG A 42 23.54 -6.42 -8.63
C ARG A 42 24.23 -5.10 -8.29
N VAL A 43 23.49 -4.00 -8.23
CA VAL A 43 24.01 -2.66 -7.93
C VAL A 43 24.68 -2.67 -6.55
N LYS A 44 25.85 -2.04 -6.46
CA LYS A 44 26.61 -1.92 -5.21
C LYS A 44 26.14 -0.71 -4.41
N VAL A 45 26.06 -0.86 -3.08
CA VAL A 45 25.65 0.23 -2.18
C VAL A 45 26.60 1.42 -2.29
N VAL A 46 27.91 1.17 -2.39
CA VAL A 46 28.92 2.23 -2.53
C VAL A 46 28.74 3.05 -3.82
N GLU A 47 28.36 2.41 -4.93
CA GLU A 47 28.09 3.09 -6.20
C GLU A 47 26.82 3.95 -6.10
N LEU A 48 25.79 3.48 -5.39
CA LEU A 48 24.58 4.26 -5.14
C LEU A 48 24.86 5.49 -4.30
N CYS A 49 25.60 5.34 -3.20
CA CYS A 49 25.96 6.47 -2.34
C CYS A 49 26.70 7.56 -3.13
N SER A 50 27.68 7.18 -3.94
CA SER A 50 28.40 8.12 -4.80
C SER A 50 27.48 8.83 -5.81
N ARG A 51 26.60 8.09 -6.49
CA ARG A 51 25.63 8.68 -7.43
C ARG A 51 24.61 9.60 -6.76
N TRP A 52 24.17 9.26 -5.56
CA TRP A 52 23.22 10.08 -4.81
C TRP A 52 23.85 11.33 -4.24
N GLN A 53 25.12 11.26 -3.85
CA GLN A 53 25.89 12.44 -3.50
C GLN A 53 26.01 13.39 -4.70
N GLN A 54 26.40 12.86 -5.87
CA GLN A 54 26.47 13.65 -7.11
C GLN A 54 25.11 14.26 -7.49
N LEU A 55 24.02 13.49 -7.39
CA LEU A 55 22.67 14.00 -7.62
C LEU A 55 22.35 15.17 -6.68
N ARG A 56 22.63 15.01 -5.38
CA ARG A 56 22.37 16.04 -4.37
C ARG A 56 23.20 17.30 -4.62
N GLU A 57 24.46 17.16 -4.99
CA GLU A 57 25.34 18.29 -5.31
C GLU A 57 24.83 19.05 -6.56
N ALA A 58 24.30 18.34 -7.55
CA ALA A 58 23.83 18.94 -8.80
C ALA A 58 22.42 19.54 -8.73
N THR A 59 21.50 18.93 -7.98
CA THR A 59 20.07 19.31 -7.97
C THR A 59 19.54 19.76 -6.62
N GLY A 60 20.30 19.54 -5.53
CA GLY A 60 19.83 19.74 -4.17
C GLY A 60 18.87 18.66 -3.65
N LEU A 61 18.43 17.73 -4.52
CA LEU A 61 17.45 16.69 -4.14
C LEU A 61 18.11 15.53 -3.41
N GLN A 62 17.39 14.94 -2.45
CA GLN A 62 17.82 13.73 -1.76
C GLN A 62 17.22 12.49 -2.40
N ALA A 63 17.96 11.38 -2.31
CA ALA A 63 17.50 10.07 -2.76
C ALA A 63 17.54 9.06 -1.61
N SER A 64 16.57 8.16 -1.58
CA SER A 64 16.43 7.15 -0.53
C SER A 64 16.07 5.77 -1.09
N LEU A 65 16.39 4.73 -0.31
CA LEU A 65 16.10 3.33 -0.66
C LEU A 65 14.75 2.94 -0.07
N HIS A 66 13.88 2.44 -0.94
CA HIS A 66 12.62 1.82 -0.55
C HIS A 66 12.67 0.33 -0.87
N TRP A 67 12.58 -0.51 0.16
CA TRP A 67 12.49 -1.96 -0.01
C TRP A 67 11.03 -2.37 0.00
N ARG A 68 10.55 -2.89 -1.13
CA ARG A 68 9.13 -3.23 -1.30
C ARG A 68 8.95 -4.34 -2.34
N ARG A 69 7.75 -4.86 -2.45
CA ARG A 69 7.40 -5.91 -3.40
C ARG A 69 7.45 -5.40 -4.84
N ARG A 70 8.06 -6.19 -5.73
CA ARG A 70 8.33 -5.80 -7.13
C ARG A 70 7.14 -5.98 -8.06
N PHE A 71 6.30 -6.97 -7.81
CA PHE A 71 5.14 -7.25 -8.65
C PHE A 71 4.00 -7.68 -7.74
N ALA A 72 2.81 -7.16 -8.00
CA ALA A 72 1.58 -7.60 -7.37
C ALA A 72 0.71 -8.25 -8.45
N HIS A 73 0.26 -9.46 -8.20
CA HIS A 73 -0.51 -10.24 -9.17
C HIS A 73 -1.99 -10.27 -8.75
N ARG A 74 -2.90 -10.25 -9.73
CA ARG A 74 -4.35 -10.24 -9.47
C ARG A 74 -4.88 -11.58 -8.93
N ASP A 75 -4.18 -12.67 -9.25
CA ASP A 75 -4.47 -14.04 -8.81
C ASP A 75 -3.70 -14.43 -7.55
N GLU A 76 -2.99 -13.49 -6.94
CA GLU A 76 -2.22 -13.74 -5.73
C GLU A 76 -3.10 -13.96 -4.51
N VAL A 77 -2.66 -14.87 -3.65
CA VAL A 77 -3.27 -15.13 -2.35
C VAL A 77 -2.26 -14.86 -1.23
N LEU A 78 -2.69 -14.17 -0.17
CA LEU A 78 -1.86 -13.95 1.00
C LEU A 78 -1.54 -15.27 1.71
N ILE A 79 -0.25 -15.58 1.84
CA ILE A 79 0.22 -16.90 2.25
C ILE A 79 0.31 -17.00 3.78
N ALA A 80 -0.43 -17.93 4.38
CA ALA A 80 -0.43 -18.14 5.83
C ALA A 80 0.91 -18.66 6.39
N SER A 81 1.68 -19.37 5.58
CA SER A 81 2.97 -19.92 5.99
C SER A 81 4.07 -18.85 6.09
N ASP A 82 3.86 -17.64 5.55
CA ASP A 82 4.75 -16.47 5.66
C ASP A 82 3.94 -15.21 6.02
N PRO A 83 3.55 -15.05 7.30
CA PRO A 83 2.67 -13.95 7.72
C PRO A 83 3.29 -12.57 7.55
N VAL A 84 4.62 -12.46 7.57
CA VAL A 84 5.32 -11.20 7.36
C VAL A 84 5.24 -10.78 5.89
N HIS A 85 5.47 -11.73 4.96
CA HIS A 85 5.26 -11.48 3.54
C HIS A 85 3.81 -11.06 3.26
N ALA A 86 2.83 -11.80 3.82
CA ALA A 86 1.42 -11.48 3.66
C ALA A 86 1.07 -10.06 4.15
N ALA A 87 1.56 -9.67 5.32
CA ALA A 87 1.33 -8.34 5.88
C ALA A 87 1.96 -7.23 5.01
N LEU A 88 3.22 -7.40 4.58
CA LEU A 88 3.90 -6.43 3.73
C LEU A 88 3.24 -6.29 2.35
N THR A 89 2.83 -7.41 1.75
CA THR A 89 2.09 -7.43 0.49
C THR A 89 0.76 -6.68 0.62
N PHE A 90 0.00 -6.97 1.67
CA PHE A 90 -1.26 -6.30 1.95
C PHE A 90 -1.08 -4.80 2.16
N HIS A 91 -0.11 -4.39 2.99
CA HIS A 91 0.16 -2.97 3.26
C HIS A 91 0.57 -2.22 2.00
N GLN A 92 1.44 -2.80 1.17
CA GLN A 92 1.81 -2.18 -0.08
C GLN A 92 0.61 -2.00 -1.03
N ALA A 93 -0.25 -3.01 -1.16
CA ALA A 93 -1.45 -2.89 -2.00
C ALA A 93 -2.41 -1.81 -1.51
N LEU A 94 -2.54 -1.68 -0.19
CA LEU A 94 -3.36 -0.65 0.44
C LEU A 94 -2.78 0.76 0.20
N GLU A 95 -1.48 0.94 0.42
CA GLU A 95 -0.80 2.22 0.16
C GLU A 95 -0.93 2.62 -1.32
N GLN A 96 -0.73 1.66 -2.23
CA GLN A 96 -0.91 1.88 -3.66
C GLN A 96 -2.35 2.27 -3.99
N HIS A 97 -3.34 1.65 -3.35
CA HIS A 97 -4.74 2.03 -3.53
C HIS A 97 -5.00 3.48 -3.11
N LEU A 98 -4.53 3.90 -1.93
CA LEU A 98 -4.75 5.26 -1.43
C LEU A 98 -4.05 6.35 -2.27
N GLN A 99 -2.99 6.00 -2.99
CA GLN A 99 -2.28 6.92 -3.89
C GLN A 99 -2.83 6.94 -5.31
N ARG A 100 -3.76 6.04 -5.65
CA ARG A 100 -4.23 5.90 -7.04
C ARG A 100 -5.22 6.99 -7.43
N PRO A 101 -5.14 7.50 -8.67
CA PRO A 101 -6.25 8.24 -9.24
C PRO A 101 -7.46 7.31 -9.42
N ILE A 102 -8.63 7.76 -8.98
CA ILE A 102 -9.88 7.01 -9.10
C ILE A 102 -10.69 7.45 -10.32
N LEU A 103 -11.31 6.48 -10.97
CA LEU A 103 -12.42 6.70 -11.89
C LEU A 103 -13.74 6.61 -11.10
N TRP A 104 -14.49 7.71 -11.02
CA TRP A 104 -15.76 7.78 -10.26
C TRP A 104 -16.84 6.78 -10.71
N SER A 105 -16.65 6.12 -11.86
CA SER A 105 -17.48 4.99 -12.30
C SER A 105 -17.48 3.80 -11.32
N GLU A 106 -16.61 3.80 -10.31
CA GLU A 106 -16.42 2.70 -9.35
C GLU A 106 -16.83 3.07 -7.91
N GLU A 107 -17.74 4.04 -7.72
CA GLU A 107 -18.12 4.54 -6.37
C GLU A 107 -18.54 3.41 -5.40
N GLU A 108 -19.32 2.43 -5.85
CA GLU A 108 -19.73 1.30 -5.01
C GLU A 108 -18.53 0.44 -4.55
N GLN A 109 -17.61 0.15 -5.47
CA GLN A 109 -16.41 -0.61 -5.17
C GLN A 109 -15.50 0.17 -4.22
N LEU A 110 -15.38 1.48 -4.40
CA LEU A 110 -14.63 2.36 -3.54
C LEU A 110 -15.18 2.35 -2.10
N VAL A 111 -16.50 2.44 -1.94
CA VAL A 111 -17.16 2.33 -0.62
C VAL A 111 -16.87 0.98 0.02
N ARG A 112 -16.97 -0.12 -0.75
CA ARG A 112 -16.67 -1.48 -0.25
C ARG A 112 -15.23 -1.62 0.22
N ILE A 113 -14.26 -1.12 -0.56
CA ILE A 113 -12.84 -1.13 -0.18
C ILE A 113 -12.62 -0.27 1.08
N ALA A 114 -13.14 0.95 1.13
CA ALA A 114 -13.00 1.83 2.28
C ALA A 114 -13.58 1.23 3.56
N ALA A 115 -14.75 0.59 3.47
CA ALA A 115 -15.36 -0.14 4.57
C ALA A 115 -14.50 -1.32 5.04
N ALA A 116 -13.90 -2.07 4.11
CA ALA A 116 -12.98 -3.15 4.44
C ALA A 116 -11.69 -2.64 5.10
N ILE A 117 -11.13 -1.52 4.62
CA ILE A 117 -9.98 -0.84 5.24
C ILE A 117 -10.32 -0.38 6.67
N LEU A 118 -11.48 0.23 6.88
CA LEU A 118 -11.97 0.63 8.20
C LEU A 118 -12.08 -0.56 9.14
N CYS A 119 -12.58 -1.69 8.63
CA CYS A 119 -12.60 -2.92 9.39
C CYS A 119 -11.18 -3.36 9.74
N VAL A 120 -10.28 -3.57 8.79
CA VAL A 120 -8.98 -4.24 9.03
C VAL A 120 -7.92 -3.36 9.72
N ARG A 121 -7.86 -2.05 9.45
CA ARG A 121 -6.84 -1.16 10.03
C ARG A 121 -7.26 -0.51 11.33
N PHE A 122 -8.57 -0.36 11.55
CA PHE A 122 -9.10 0.44 12.65
C PHE A 122 -10.16 -0.31 13.46
N ASP A 123 -10.24 -1.64 13.33
CA ASP A 123 -11.15 -2.50 14.09
C ASP A 123 -12.61 -2.01 14.10
N CYS A 124 -13.08 -1.50 12.96
CA CYS A 124 -14.41 -0.90 12.81
C CYS A 124 -14.66 0.30 13.75
N ALA A 125 -13.64 1.11 14.05
CA ALA A 125 -13.77 2.33 14.86
C ALA A 125 -14.59 3.43 14.14
N THR A 126 -15.90 3.20 14.02
CA THR A 126 -16.85 4.06 13.31
C THR A 126 -16.96 5.46 13.91
N SER A 127 -16.62 5.63 15.20
CA SER A 127 -16.58 6.94 15.86
C SER A 127 -15.62 7.91 15.18
N ARG A 128 -14.52 7.41 14.60
CA ARG A 128 -13.49 8.21 13.91
C ARG A 128 -13.94 8.77 12.57
N MET A 129 -15.05 8.27 12.00
CA MET A 129 -15.59 8.78 10.74
C MET A 129 -16.02 10.25 10.80
N ARG A 130 -16.20 10.79 12.01
CA ARG A 130 -16.53 12.19 12.25
C ARG A 130 -15.32 13.11 12.17
N ASP A 131 -14.10 12.56 12.28
CA ASP A 131 -12.88 13.35 12.21
C ASP A 131 -12.70 13.87 10.78
N LYS A 132 -12.31 15.15 10.67
CA LYS A 132 -12.25 15.87 9.39
C LYS A 132 -11.36 15.16 8.36
N ASP A 133 -10.24 14.61 8.81
CA ASP A 133 -9.16 14.09 7.94
C ASP A 133 -9.12 12.55 7.95
N PHE A 134 -10.06 11.87 8.61
CA PHE A 134 -10.00 10.42 8.74
C PHE A 134 -10.26 9.70 7.41
N LEU A 135 -11.06 10.29 6.53
CA LEU A 135 -11.36 9.72 5.21
C LEU A 135 -10.11 9.56 4.32
N GLU A 136 -9.07 10.37 4.52
CA GLU A 136 -7.78 10.25 3.81
C GLU A 136 -7.07 8.92 4.10
N ASN A 137 -7.45 8.23 5.18
CA ASN A 137 -6.91 6.92 5.54
C ASN A 137 -7.67 5.76 4.88
N LEU A 138 -8.83 6.04 4.28
CA LEU A 138 -9.76 5.03 3.75
C LEU A 138 -9.98 5.18 2.25
N LEU A 139 -9.92 6.41 1.74
CA LEU A 139 -10.21 6.77 0.37
C LEU A 139 -8.96 7.38 -0.28
N PRO A 140 -8.72 7.10 -1.56
CA PRO A 140 -7.64 7.73 -2.29
C PRO A 140 -7.79 9.24 -2.39
N GLU A 141 -6.67 9.95 -2.37
CA GLU A 141 -6.65 11.41 -2.28
C GLU A 141 -7.42 12.07 -3.44
N SER A 142 -7.32 11.51 -4.64
CA SER A 142 -8.03 12.02 -5.82
C SER A 142 -9.56 12.02 -5.65
N ALA A 143 -10.12 11.09 -4.87
CA ALA A 143 -11.55 11.07 -4.61
C ALA A 143 -11.98 12.15 -3.61
N LEU A 144 -11.07 12.72 -2.83
CA LEU A 144 -11.42 13.69 -1.79
C LEU A 144 -11.34 15.14 -2.30
N ARG A 145 -10.42 15.43 -3.23
CA ARG A 145 -10.10 16.80 -3.69
C ARG A 145 -11.28 17.59 -4.28
N GLU A 146 -12.28 16.92 -4.86
CA GLU A 146 -13.39 17.57 -5.58
C GLU A 146 -14.76 17.40 -4.93
N LEU A 147 -14.81 16.85 -3.71
CA LEU A 147 -16.09 16.57 -3.07
C LEU A 147 -16.65 17.74 -2.27
N THR A 148 -17.94 17.98 -2.45
CA THR A 148 -18.71 18.85 -1.56
C THR A 148 -18.90 18.20 -0.19
N HIS A 149 -19.08 19.02 0.87
CA HIS A 149 -19.38 18.51 2.21
C HIS A 149 -20.56 17.54 2.25
N LYS A 150 -21.64 17.82 1.49
CA LYS A 150 -22.81 16.95 1.41
C LYS A 150 -22.49 15.57 0.83
N LYS A 151 -21.63 15.50 -0.20
CA LYS A 151 -21.23 14.22 -0.81
C LYS A 151 -20.27 13.46 0.09
N LEU A 152 -19.39 14.16 0.84
CA LEU A 152 -18.56 13.53 1.88
C LEU A 152 -19.41 12.88 2.98
N ASP A 153 -20.43 13.56 3.48
CA ASP A 153 -21.33 12.98 4.50
C ASP A 153 -22.08 11.77 3.95
N SER A 154 -22.61 11.86 2.72
CA SER A 154 -23.21 10.71 2.05
C SER A 154 -22.25 9.53 1.90
N LEU A 155 -20.97 9.77 1.58
CA LEU A 155 -19.94 8.73 1.50
C LEU A 155 -19.66 8.10 2.86
N ARG A 156 -19.59 8.90 3.94
CA ARG A 156 -19.44 8.38 5.30
C ARG A 156 -20.57 7.41 5.64
N ASP A 157 -21.81 7.80 5.37
CA ASP A 157 -22.98 6.98 5.64
C ASP A 157 -22.95 5.66 4.85
N MET A 158 -22.61 5.73 3.55
CA MET A 158 -22.47 4.53 2.71
C MET A 158 -21.37 3.59 3.23
N ILE A 159 -20.21 4.12 3.63
CA ILE A 159 -19.12 3.32 4.23
C ILE A 159 -19.59 2.66 5.53
N LEU A 160 -20.30 3.40 6.40
CA LEU A 160 -20.79 2.87 7.67
C LEU A 160 -21.82 1.76 7.48
N GLU A 161 -22.73 1.90 6.51
CA GLU A 161 -23.66 0.81 6.16
C GLU A 161 -22.93 -0.40 5.60
N GLU A 162 -21.93 -0.20 4.76
CA GLU A 162 -21.16 -1.29 4.18
C GLU A 162 -20.29 -2.01 5.23
N VAL A 163 -19.75 -1.30 6.23
CA VAL A 163 -19.08 -1.89 7.39
C VAL A 163 -20.01 -2.87 8.10
N LYS A 164 -21.30 -2.55 8.28
CA LYS A 164 -22.25 -3.47 8.93
C LYS A 164 -22.37 -4.80 8.16
N LYS A 165 -22.41 -4.74 6.83
CA LYS A 165 -22.49 -5.93 5.96
C LYS A 165 -21.19 -6.75 6.01
N LEU A 166 -20.05 -6.07 5.99
CA LEU A 166 -18.73 -6.70 5.93
C LEU A 166 -18.22 -7.19 7.29
N ARG A 167 -18.79 -6.71 8.40
CA ARG A 167 -18.32 -7.00 9.78
C ARG A 167 -18.17 -8.50 10.07
N LEU A 168 -19.05 -9.34 9.55
CA LEU A 168 -18.96 -10.79 9.76
C LEU A 168 -17.76 -11.43 9.05
N LYS A 169 -17.32 -10.86 7.92
CA LYS A 169 -16.22 -11.38 7.08
C LYS A 169 -14.86 -10.78 7.42
N VAL A 170 -14.82 -9.47 7.70
CA VAL A 170 -13.58 -8.70 7.90
C VAL A 170 -13.50 -7.97 9.24
N GLY A 171 -14.50 -8.11 10.09
CA GLY A 171 -14.54 -7.48 11.40
C GLY A 171 -13.55 -8.06 12.41
N PRO A 172 -13.45 -7.46 13.60
CA PRO A 172 -12.41 -7.75 14.58
C PRO A 172 -12.46 -9.16 15.18
N THR A 173 -13.59 -9.86 15.05
CA THR A 173 -13.75 -11.25 15.52
C THR A 173 -13.07 -12.27 14.60
N GLN A 174 -12.68 -11.87 13.38
CA GLN A 174 -12.02 -12.74 12.43
C GLN A 174 -10.49 -12.71 12.60
N PRO A 175 -9.76 -13.80 12.28
CA PRO A 175 -8.31 -13.80 12.30
C PRO A 175 -7.71 -12.73 11.39
N SER A 176 -6.62 -12.08 11.82
CA SER A 176 -5.99 -10.96 11.11
C SER A 176 -5.67 -11.29 9.64
N LEU A 177 -5.04 -12.44 9.37
CA LEU A 177 -4.71 -12.87 8.00
C LEU A 177 -5.96 -13.00 7.12
N ARG A 178 -7.06 -13.53 7.66
CA ARG A 178 -8.32 -13.66 6.93
C ARG A 178 -8.88 -12.29 6.58
N ARG A 179 -8.90 -11.36 7.54
CA ARG A 179 -9.36 -9.98 7.33
C ARG A 179 -8.53 -9.27 6.25
N MET A 180 -7.20 -9.43 6.30
CA MET A 180 -6.30 -8.92 5.27
C MET A 180 -6.57 -9.57 3.91
N GLY A 181 -6.75 -10.90 3.85
CA GLY A 181 -7.01 -11.62 2.61
C GLY A 181 -8.30 -11.19 1.92
N GLU A 182 -9.41 -11.11 2.66
CA GLU A 182 -10.69 -10.64 2.14
C GLU A 182 -10.62 -9.17 1.66
N THR A 183 -9.92 -8.31 2.41
CA THR A 183 -9.70 -6.92 1.99
C THR A 183 -8.81 -6.86 0.75
N PHE A 184 -7.79 -7.71 0.67
CA PHE A 184 -6.87 -7.80 -0.46
C PHE A 184 -7.58 -8.22 -1.74
N LEU A 185 -8.53 -9.15 -1.67
CA LEU A 185 -9.38 -9.53 -2.80
C LEU A 185 -10.15 -8.33 -3.35
N LEU A 186 -10.74 -7.50 -2.48
CA LEU A 186 -11.42 -6.27 -2.92
C LEU A 186 -10.47 -5.29 -3.59
N LEU A 187 -9.24 -5.17 -3.10
CA LEU A 187 -8.20 -4.35 -3.75
C LEU A 187 -7.84 -4.90 -5.14
N GLN A 188 -7.74 -6.22 -5.28
CA GLN A 188 -7.42 -6.91 -6.55
C GLN A 188 -8.49 -6.73 -7.63
N GLU A 189 -9.75 -6.52 -7.23
CA GLU A 189 -10.85 -6.21 -8.14
C GLU A 189 -10.71 -4.81 -8.79
N SER A 190 -9.84 -3.93 -8.28
CA SER A 190 -9.67 -2.59 -8.86
C SER A 190 -8.98 -2.65 -10.23
N CYS A 191 -9.43 -1.83 -11.17
CA CYS A 191 -8.91 -1.84 -12.55
C CYS A 191 -7.40 -1.62 -12.64
N LEU A 192 -6.85 -0.83 -11.72
CA LEU A 192 -5.43 -0.47 -11.70
C LEU A 192 -4.61 -1.35 -10.74
N PHE A 193 -5.17 -2.44 -10.20
CA PHE A 193 -4.41 -3.32 -9.33
C PHE A 193 -3.15 -3.88 -10.02
N GLY A 194 -2.03 -3.82 -9.31
CA GLY A 194 -0.72 -4.28 -9.77
C GLY A 194 -0.03 -3.39 -10.81
N SER A 195 -0.69 -2.33 -11.30
CA SER A 195 -0.04 -1.41 -12.24
C SER A 195 0.90 -0.44 -11.51
N TYR A 196 1.99 -0.09 -12.20
CA TYR A 196 2.82 1.04 -11.84
C TYR A 196 2.23 2.29 -12.49
N HIS A 197 1.90 3.28 -11.68
CA HIS A 197 1.55 4.62 -12.16
C HIS A 197 2.84 5.39 -12.40
N TRP A 198 2.91 6.05 -13.56
CA TRP A 198 4.03 6.85 -14.04
C TRP A 198 3.52 8.25 -14.36
#